data_AF-A0A947LZ40-F1
#
_entry.id   AF-A0A947LZ40-F1
#
_cell.length_a   1.000
_cell.length_b   1.000
_cell.length_c   1.000
_cell.angle_alpha   90.00
_cell.angle_beta   90.00
_cell.angle_gamma   90.00
#
_symmetry.space_group_name_H-M   'P 1'
#
loop_
_entity.id
_entity.type
_entity.pdbx_description
1 polymer ?
#
loop_
_entity_poly.entity_id
_entity_poly.type
_entity_poly.pdbx_seq_one_letter_code
_entity_poly.pdbx_strand_id
1 'polypeptide(L)'
;MSRITQRGFTLIELAIVIAIIGVILVAAAGFAYPLIESAKRIESEEKMNKVTRAIAFYVIRNNRLPCPAAPDRGTANPPYGYERGSGADGAAIPADCGAADANWVGLVPFRTLGLTEEDVTDGYDAPLTYAISPAFALDTNEPTLDVHPRCRTRDWYYQDGELVTALLHKNPAKARYCCPGEDPYAPATDLIVRDNNDNSVLTFVREADESGAVVTPNIPAYAPTDTPFPIDPNIFVPPTDRVVAVNYVLVSHGRNRRGSYDVINAGQQPGAPAGSLEEENHNGDRIFRDITAADTIPAGEDYDDIVMWRTQDLIFAENRASCVVP
;
A
#
# COMPACT_ATOMS: atom_id res chain seq x y z
N MET A 1 78.61 28.74 -9.57
CA MET A 1 77.41 27.89 -9.72
C MET A 1 77.00 27.43 -8.33
N SER A 2 75.92 28.01 -7.78
CA SER A 2 75.40 27.64 -6.45
C SER A 2 74.75 26.26 -6.53
N ARG A 3 75.24 25.29 -5.75
CA ARG A 3 74.63 23.97 -5.63
C ARG A 3 73.43 24.10 -4.69
N ILE A 4 72.22 23.96 -5.23
CA ILE A 4 71.01 23.80 -4.43
C ILE A 4 71.07 22.39 -3.84
N THR A 5 71.41 22.27 -2.55
CA THR A 5 71.27 21.02 -1.79
C THR A 5 69.79 20.70 -1.64
N GLN A 6 69.28 19.74 -2.40
CA GLN A 6 67.96 19.17 -2.16
C GLN A 6 68.00 18.40 -0.84
N ARG A 7 67.31 18.92 0.19
CA ARG A 7 67.00 18.17 1.40
C ARG A 7 65.98 17.10 1.01
N GLY A 8 66.38 15.84 0.99
CA GLY A 8 65.47 14.72 0.79
C GLY A 8 64.44 14.68 1.92
N PHE A 9 63.17 14.49 1.57
CA PHE A 9 62.09 14.25 2.54
C PHE A 9 62.48 13.12 3.49
N THR A 10 62.28 13.34 4.78
CA THR A 10 62.66 12.35 5.79
C THR A 10 61.66 11.19 5.78
N LEU A 11 62.13 9.94 5.90
CA LEU A 11 61.26 8.75 5.97
C LEU A 11 60.22 8.86 7.11
N ILE A 12 60.56 9.56 8.19
CA ILE A 12 59.67 9.78 9.34
C ILE A 12 58.52 10.74 9.01
N GLU A 13 58.75 11.74 8.17
CA GLU A 13 57.72 12.69 7.74
C GLU A 13 56.66 12.01 6.87
N LEU A 14 57.09 11.13 5.95
CA LEU A 14 56.17 10.29 5.18
C LEU A 14 55.42 9.29 6.08
N ALA A 15 56.07 8.71 7.08
CA ALA A 15 55.43 7.79 8.03
C ALA A 15 54.35 8.48 8.88
N ILE A 16 54.60 9.71 9.33
CA ILE A 16 53.62 10.52 10.08
C ILE A 16 52.44 10.88 9.17
N VAL A 17 52.69 11.29 7.92
CA VAL A 17 51.62 11.62 6.96
C VAL A 17 50.72 10.40 6.71
N ILE A 18 51.29 9.22 6.47
CA ILE A 18 50.51 7.99 6.26
C ILE A 18 49.73 7.62 7.53
N ALA A 19 50.33 7.77 8.72
CA ALA A 19 49.63 7.52 9.98
C ALA A 19 48.43 8.46 10.17
N ILE A 20 48.60 9.76 9.88
CA ILE A 20 47.51 10.75 9.97
C ILE A 20 46.41 10.44 8.96
N ILE A 21 46.77 10.12 7.70
CA ILE A 21 45.80 9.74 6.67
C ILE A 21 45.03 8.46 7.09
N GLY A 22 45.71 7.48 7.66
CA GLY A 22 45.08 6.26 8.17
C GLY A 22 44.04 6.55 9.25
N VAL A 23 44.36 7.41 10.22
CA VAL A 23 43.40 7.82 11.27
C VAL A 23 42.21 8.57 10.68
N ILE A 24 42.46 9.48 9.73
CA ILE A 24 41.39 10.25 9.07
C ILE A 24 40.45 9.32 8.28
N LEU A 25 40.98 8.34 7.55
CA LEU A 25 40.16 7.39 6.79
C LEU A 25 39.27 6.53 7.69
N VAL A 26 39.80 6.07 8.84
CA VAL A 26 39.01 5.31 9.82
C VAL A 26 37.88 6.16 10.41
N ALA A 27 38.19 7.42 10.79
CA ALA A 27 37.18 8.34 11.31
C ALA A 27 36.11 8.69 10.25
N ALA A 28 36.51 8.91 9.00
CA ALA A 28 35.60 9.21 7.89
C ALA A 28 34.66 8.04 7.58
N ALA A 29 35.17 6.79 7.62
CA ALA A 29 34.34 5.60 7.42
C ALA A 29 33.24 5.47 8.49
N GLY A 30 33.56 5.77 9.76
CA GLY A 30 32.58 5.72 10.86
C GLY A 30 31.41 6.69 10.70
N PHE A 31 31.63 7.84 10.05
CA PHE A 31 30.58 8.83 9.81
C PHE A 31 29.75 8.55 8.53
N ALA A 32 30.33 7.88 7.53
CA ALA A 32 29.67 7.64 6.24
C ALA A 32 28.49 6.65 6.34
N TYR A 33 28.59 5.61 7.17
CA TYR A 33 27.55 4.58 7.28
C TYR A 33 26.17 5.10 7.67
N PRO A 34 25.98 5.82 8.80
CA PRO A 34 24.65 6.32 9.18
C PRO A 34 24.08 7.32 8.17
N LEU A 35 24.95 8.06 7.47
CA LEU A 35 24.53 8.98 6.41
C LEU A 35 23.95 8.25 5.20
N ILE A 36 24.63 7.18 4.74
CA ILE A 36 24.15 6.35 3.62
C ILE A 36 22.85 5.65 4.00
N GLU A 37 22.76 5.12 5.22
CA GLU A 37 21.55 4.44 5.71
C GLU A 37 20.35 5.38 5.74
N SER A 38 20.53 6.59 6.28
CA SER A 38 19.49 7.62 6.26
C SER A 38 19.10 8.01 4.84
N ALA A 39 20.06 8.10 3.91
CA ALA A 39 19.79 8.44 2.52
C ALA A 39 18.95 7.35 1.83
N LYS A 40 19.26 6.06 2.05
CA LYS A 40 18.50 4.94 1.51
C LYS A 40 17.07 4.88 2.05
N ARG A 41 16.89 5.12 3.35
CA ARG A 41 15.55 5.19 3.97
C ARG A 41 14.71 6.32 3.37
N ILE A 42 15.29 7.50 3.19
CA ILE A 42 14.63 8.64 2.53
C ILE A 42 14.28 8.29 1.08
N GLU A 43 15.20 7.66 0.34
CA GLU A 43 14.95 7.22 -1.02
C GLU A 43 13.77 6.24 -1.10
N SER A 44 13.70 5.26 -0.19
CA SER A 44 12.56 4.32 -0.10
C SER A 44 11.24 5.07 0.13
N GLU A 45 11.20 6.00 1.09
CA GLU A 45 10.00 6.81 1.36
C GLU A 45 9.60 7.67 0.17
N GLU A 46 10.55 8.28 -0.54
CA GLU A 46 10.28 9.07 -1.75
C GLU A 46 9.69 8.22 -2.87
N LYS A 47 10.23 7.01 -3.08
CA LYS A 47 9.71 6.05 -4.06
C LYS A 47 8.32 5.55 -3.68
N MET A 48 8.08 5.19 -2.42
CA MET A 48 6.74 4.80 -1.93
C MET A 48 5.71 5.93 -2.09
N ASN A 49 6.12 7.19 -1.87
CA ASN A 49 5.27 8.35 -2.13
C ASN A 49 4.97 8.53 -3.62
N LYS A 50 5.94 8.27 -4.50
CA LYS A 50 5.72 8.27 -5.97
C LYS A 50 4.72 7.20 -6.39
N VAL A 51 4.86 5.98 -5.85
CA VAL A 51 3.92 4.87 -6.08
C VAL A 51 2.52 5.22 -5.57
N THR A 52 2.42 5.76 -4.35
CA THR A 52 1.15 6.19 -3.76
C THR A 52 0.39 7.17 -4.64
N ARG A 53 1.09 8.17 -5.19
CA ARG A 53 0.47 9.12 -6.15
C ARG A 53 -0.01 8.43 -7.42
N ALA A 54 0.76 7.50 -7.96
CA ALA A 54 0.37 6.75 -9.17
C ALA A 54 -0.86 5.88 -8.92
N ILE A 55 -0.93 5.18 -7.77
CA ILE A 55 -2.11 4.42 -7.35
C ILE A 55 -3.32 5.35 -7.21
N ALA A 56 -3.16 6.53 -6.57
CA ALA A 56 -4.24 7.48 -6.43
C ALA A 56 -4.79 7.96 -7.79
N PHE A 57 -3.92 8.27 -8.76
CA PHE A 57 -4.34 8.62 -10.11
C PHE A 57 -5.09 7.46 -10.81
N TYR A 58 -4.62 6.22 -10.65
CA TYR A 58 -5.31 5.05 -11.19
C TYR A 58 -6.71 4.90 -10.57
N VAL A 59 -6.82 5.01 -9.24
CA VAL A 59 -8.10 4.91 -8.52
C VAL A 59 -9.10 5.96 -8.98
N ILE A 60 -8.67 7.21 -9.14
CA ILE A 60 -9.59 8.29 -9.57
C ILE A 60 -10.10 8.08 -11.00
N ARG A 61 -9.28 7.44 -11.85
CA ARG A 61 -9.63 7.16 -13.24
C ARG A 61 -10.55 5.94 -13.37
N ASN A 62 -10.31 4.90 -12.57
CA ASN A 62 -10.93 3.60 -12.73
C ASN A 62 -11.92 3.24 -11.62
N ASN A 63 -12.00 4.04 -10.54
CA ASN A 63 -12.76 3.76 -9.32
C ASN A 63 -12.49 2.35 -8.76
N ARG A 64 -11.23 1.90 -8.83
CA ARG A 64 -10.74 0.64 -8.27
C ARG A 64 -9.23 0.70 -8.06
N LEU A 65 -8.70 -0.11 -7.16
CA LEU A 65 -7.27 -0.39 -7.07
C LEU A 65 -6.83 -1.30 -8.22
N PRO A 66 -5.61 -1.14 -8.74
CA PRO A 66 -5.05 -2.12 -9.66
C PRO A 66 -4.75 -3.42 -8.91
N CYS A 67 -4.87 -4.57 -9.58
CA CYS A 67 -4.45 -5.83 -8.96
C CYS A 67 -2.91 -5.88 -8.82
N PRO A 68 -2.38 -6.45 -7.72
CA PRO A 68 -0.95 -6.71 -7.60
C PRO A 68 -0.40 -7.47 -8.82
N ALA A 69 0.81 -7.12 -9.23
CA ALA A 69 1.52 -7.82 -10.29
C ALA A 69 2.11 -9.13 -9.76
N ALA A 70 2.26 -10.12 -10.64
CA ALA A 70 2.97 -11.34 -10.32
C ALA A 70 4.47 -11.07 -10.09
N PRO A 71 5.09 -11.63 -9.04
CA PRO A 71 6.51 -11.44 -8.73
C PRO A 71 7.42 -12.32 -9.59
N ASP A 72 7.07 -12.55 -10.86
CA ASP A 72 7.82 -13.40 -11.78
C ASP A 72 8.07 -12.67 -13.09
N ARG A 73 9.34 -12.33 -13.34
CA ARG A 73 9.81 -11.64 -14.55
C ARG A 73 9.63 -12.50 -15.81
N GLY A 74 9.48 -13.82 -15.66
CA GLY A 74 9.15 -14.76 -16.73
C GLY A 74 7.67 -14.82 -17.10
N THR A 75 6.78 -14.15 -16.35
CA THR A 75 5.33 -14.17 -16.63
C THR A 75 5.04 -13.54 -18.00
N ALA A 76 4.47 -14.34 -18.90
CA ALA A 76 4.07 -13.90 -20.24
C ALA A 76 2.60 -13.45 -20.32
N ASN A 77 1.74 -13.92 -19.40
CA ASN A 77 0.33 -13.55 -19.36
C ASN A 77 -0.17 -13.46 -17.89
N PRO A 78 -0.36 -12.24 -17.34
CA PRO A 78 -0.01 -10.98 -17.97
C PRO A 78 1.52 -10.76 -18.02
N PRO A 79 2.03 -9.85 -18.87
CA PRO A 79 3.45 -9.53 -18.88
C PRO A 79 3.92 -8.99 -17.52
N TYR A 80 5.18 -9.24 -17.16
CA TYR A 80 5.79 -8.75 -15.92
C TYR A 80 5.58 -7.24 -15.69
N GLY A 81 5.11 -6.89 -14.49
CA GLY A 81 4.85 -5.51 -14.07
C GLY A 81 3.46 -4.98 -14.44
N TYR A 82 2.61 -5.77 -15.08
CA TYR A 82 1.19 -5.45 -15.27
C TYR A 82 0.33 -6.08 -14.17
N GLU A 83 -0.82 -5.46 -13.90
CA GLU A 83 -1.79 -6.01 -12.96
C GLU A 83 -2.24 -7.42 -13.36
N ARG A 84 -2.39 -8.33 -12.38
CA ARG A 84 -2.91 -9.69 -12.61
C ARG A 84 -4.27 -9.63 -13.31
N GLY A 85 -4.48 -10.50 -14.29
CA GLY A 85 -5.72 -10.56 -15.07
C GLY A 85 -5.79 -9.61 -16.27
N SER A 86 -4.74 -8.81 -16.54
CA SER A 86 -4.70 -7.87 -17.67
C SER A 86 -4.50 -8.50 -19.07
N GLY A 87 -4.43 -9.82 -19.15
CA GLY A 87 -4.27 -10.57 -20.40
C GLY A 87 -2.86 -10.48 -21.00
N ALA A 88 -2.65 -11.15 -22.13
CA ALA A 88 -1.32 -11.37 -22.71
C ALA A 88 -0.61 -10.07 -23.15
N ASP A 89 -1.37 -9.02 -23.46
CA ASP A 89 -0.84 -7.72 -23.86
C ASP A 89 -0.73 -6.73 -22.68
N GLY A 90 -1.18 -7.12 -21.48
CA GLY A 90 -1.22 -6.24 -20.30
C GLY A 90 -2.18 -5.05 -20.45
N ALA A 91 -3.12 -5.11 -21.40
CA ALA A 91 -3.97 -3.99 -21.77
C ALA A 91 -5.39 -4.05 -21.18
N ALA A 92 -5.82 -5.21 -20.66
CA ALA A 92 -7.14 -5.35 -20.07
C ALA A 92 -7.15 -4.82 -18.63
N ILE A 93 -8.26 -4.18 -18.25
CA ILE A 93 -8.57 -3.89 -16.85
C ILE A 93 -9.44 -5.06 -16.38
N PRO A 94 -8.95 -5.90 -15.44
CA PRO A 94 -9.71 -7.04 -14.95
C PRO A 94 -10.89 -6.59 -14.08
N ALA A 95 -11.95 -7.40 -14.04
CA ALA A 95 -13.14 -7.10 -13.26
C ALA A 95 -12.91 -7.21 -11.74
N ASP A 96 -11.97 -8.06 -11.34
CA ASP A 96 -11.51 -8.26 -9.96
C ASP A 96 -10.07 -8.81 -9.97
N CYS A 97 -9.54 -9.12 -8.79
CA CYS A 97 -8.23 -9.77 -8.67
C CYS A 97 -8.32 -11.30 -8.49
N GLY A 98 -9.51 -11.88 -8.66
CA GLY A 98 -9.82 -13.27 -8.32
C GLY A 98 -9.87 -13.55 -6.82
N ALA A 99 -10.30 -14.76 -6.47
CA ALA A 99 -10.58 -15.18 -5.09
C ALA A 99 -9.38 -15.78 -4.34
N ALA A 100 -8.19 -15.82 -4.94
CA ALA A 100 -7.01 -16.44 -4.32
C ALA A 100 -6.19 -15.38 -3.58
N ASP A 101 -5.85 -15.63 -2.32
CA ASP A 101 -5.07 -14.71 -1.47
C ASP A 101 -3.76 -14.25 -2.12
N ALA A 102 -3.09 -15.16 -2.84
CA ALA A 102 -1.85 -14.89 -3.58
C ALA A 102 -2.00 -13.87 -4.74
N ASN A 103 -3.23 -13.46 -5.08
CA ASN A 103 -3.48 -12.39 -6.03
C ASN A 103 -3.65 -11.02 -5.35
N TRP A 104 -3.86 -10.98 -4.03
CA TRP A 104 -4.10 -9.75 -3.26
C TRP A 104 -2.83 -9.19 -2.63
N VAL A 105 -1.72 -9.95 -2.69
CA VAL A 105 -0.37 -9.50 -2.32
C VAL A 105 0.58 -9.84 -3.46
N GLY A 106 1.48 -8.92 -3.79
CA GLY A 106 2.45 -9.12 -4.87
C GLY A 106 3.34 -7.91 -5.08
N LEU A 107 3.80 -7.74 -6.32
CA LEU A 107 4.53 -6.53 -6.70
C LEU A 107 3.57 -5.38 -7.00
N VAL A 108 4.06 -4.16 -6.84
CA VAL A 108 3.41 -2.99 -7.42
C VAL A 108 3.28 -3.19 -8.95
N PRO A 109 2.08 -3.02 -9.56
CA PRO A 109 1.89 -3.16 -11.00
C PRO A 109 2.42 -1.94 -11.76
N PHE A 110 3.75 -1.77 -11.74
CA PHE A 110 4.43 -0.55 -12.17
C PHE A 110 4.14 -0.17 -13.63
N ARG A 111 4.03 -1.13 -14.56
CA ARG A 111 3.69 -0.82 -15.96
C ARG A 111 2.26 -0.33 -16.11
N THR A 112 1.32 -0.95 -15.40
CA THR A 112 -0.08 -0.49 -15.35
C THR A 112 -0.18 0.91 -14.75
N LEU A 113 0.68 1.24 -13.79
CA LEU A 113 0.76 2.56 -13.15
C LEU A 113 1.57 3.60 -13.94
N GLY A 114 2.17 3.22 -15.08
CA GLY A 114 3.03 4.12 -15.86
C GLY A 114 4.36 4.47 -15.19
N LEU A 115 4.81 3.62 -14.27
CA LEU A 115 6.07 3.70 -13.53
C LEU A 115 7.12 2.77 -14.14
N THR A 116 8.38 3.03 -13.81
CA THR A 116 9.50 2.14 -14.13
C THR A 116 9.71 1.11 -13.01
N GLU A 117 10.45 0.04 -13.29
CA GLU A 117 10.80 -0.95 -12.26
C GLU A 117 11.68 -0.35 -11.15
N GLU A 118 12.52 0.63 -11.49
CA GLU A 118 13.34 1.37 -10.52
C GLU A 118 12.48 2.19 -9.54
N ASP A 119 11.33 2.71 -10.00
CA ASP A 119 10.42 3.47 -9.15
C ASP A 119 9.73 2.62 -8.07
N VAL A 120 9.69 1.30 -8.27
CA VAL A 120 9.10 0.33 -7.35
C VAL A 120 10.15 -0.56 -6.69
N THR A 121 11.42 -0.19 -6.79
CA THR A 121 12.54 -0.82 -6.10
C THR A 121 13.06 0.15 -5.06
N ASP A 122 13.07 -0.23 -3.79
CA ASP A 122 13.44 0.63 -2.67
C ASP A 122 14.93 1.06 -2.68
N GLY A 123 15.36 1.90 -1.73
CA GLY A 123 16.76 2.36 -1.63
C GLY A 123 17.77 1.26 -1.27
N TYR A 124 17.27 0.06 -0.97
CA TYR A 124 18.05 -1.12 -0.65
C TYR A 124 18.09 -2.12 -1.80
N ASP A 125 17.58 -1.78 -2.99
CA ASP A 125 17.46 -2.64 -4.17
C ASP A 125 16.51 -3.85 -3.98
N ALA A 126 15.54 -3.75 -3.08
CA ALA A 126 14.45 -4.72 -2.96
C ALA A 126 13.18 -4.17 -3.61
N PRO A 127 12.41 -4.99 -4.35
CA PRO A 127 11.13 -4.56 -4.88
C PRO A 127 10.13 -4.32 -3.74
N LEU A 128 9.29 -3.28 -3.88
CA LEU A 128 8.22 -2.98 -2.95
C LEU A 128 7.13 -4.07 -3.01
N THR A 129 6.71 -4.57 -1.86
CA THR A 129 5.51 -5.41 -1.74
C THR A 129 4.28 -4.51 -1.74
N TYR A 130 3.24 -4.94 -2.46
CA TYR A 130 1.95 -4.29 -2.57
C TYR A 130 0.84 -5.27 -2.18
N ALA A 131 0.11 -4.95 -1.12
CA ALA A 131 -1.06 -5.69 -0.65
C ALA A 131 -2.32 -4.83 -0.81
N ILE A 132 -3.44 -5.45 -1.16
CA ILE A 132 -4.73 -4.77 -1.36
C ILE A 132 -5.86 -5.40 -0.55
N SER A 133 -6.85 -4.58 -0.20
CA SER A 133 -8.18 -5.08 0.14
C SER A 133 -8.99 -5.31 -1.14
N PRO A 134 -9.43 -6.55 -1.45
CA PRO A 134 -10.05 -6.89 -2.72
C PRO A 134 -11.39 -6.19 -2.95
N ALA A 135 -12.11 -5.80 -1.89
CA ALA A 135 -13.33 -5.00 -2.02
C ALA A 135 -13.12 -3.64 -2.71
N PHE A 136 -11.89 -3.11 -2.71
CA PHE A 136 -11.54 -1.88 -3.41
C PHE A 136 -10.94 -2.13 -4.80
N ALA A 137 -10.80 -3.38 -5.23
CA ALA A 137 -10.26 -3.75 -6.54
C ALA A 137 -11.33 -4.29 -7.51
N LEU A 138 -12.60 -4.26 -7.11
CA LEU A 138 -13.76 -4.66 -7.92
C LEU A 138 -14.06 -3.64 -9.02
N ASP A 139 -14.60 -4.08 -10.16
CA ASP A 139 -15.12 -3.22 -11.21
C ASP A 139 -16.38 -2.51 -10.73
N THR A 140 -16.22 -1.25 -10.35
CA THR A 140 -17.31 -0.42 -9.84
C THR A 140 -18.29 0.01 -10.92
N ASN A 141 -18.15 -0.39 -12.17
CA ASN A 141 -19.21 -0.25 -13.16
C ASN A 141 -20.27 -1.36 -13.07
N GLU A 142 -19.98 -2.46 -12.37
CA GLU A 142 -20.91 -3.58 -12.20
C GLU A 142 -22.15 -3.16 -11.39
N PRO A 143 -23.36 -3.16 -12.01
CA PRO A 143 -24.58 -2.64 -11.38
C PRO A 143 -25.07 -3.46 -10.19
N THR A 144 -24.66 -4.72 -10.12
CA THR A 144 -25.05 -5.64 -9.04
C THR A 144 -24.23 -5.47 -7.77
N LEU A 145 -23.15 -4.69 -7.79
CA LEU A 145 -22.34 -4.44 -6.59
C LEU A 145 -23.13 -3.63 -5.56
N ASP A 146 -23.20 -4.20 -4.37
CA ASP A 146 -23.82 -3.57 -3.22
C ASP A 146 -23.00 -2.39 -2.71
N VAL A 147 -23.72 -1.42 -2.13
CA VAL A 147 -23.12 -0.21 -1.55
C VAL A 147 -23.67 0.02 -0.16
N HIS A 148 -22.78 0.44 0.74
CA HIS A 148 -23.13 0.78 2.10
C HIS A 148 -24.15 1.93 2.13
N PRO A 149 -25.11 1.93 3.07
CA PRO A 149 -26.06 3.03 3.28
C PRO A 149 -25.44 4.45 3.39
N ARG A 150 -24.14 4.56 3.71
CA ARG A 150 -23.42 5.84 3.86
C ARG A 150 -23.30 6.58 2.52
N CYS A 151 -23.20 5.86 1.41
CA CYS A 151 -23.20 6.43 0.07
C CYS A 151 -24.61 6.44 -0.57
N ARG A 152 -25.66 6.23 0.24
CA ARG A 152 -27.08 6.23 -0.18
C ARG A 152 -27.89 7.35 0.50
N THR A 153 -27.24 8.47 0.80
CA THR A 153 -27.90 9.66 1.37
C THR A 153 -28.41 10.59 0.26
N ARG A 154 -29.24 11.58 0.62
CA ARG A 154 -29.77 12.58 -0.31
C ARG A 154 -28.67 13.28 -1.14
N ASP A 155 -27.47 13.43 -0.59
CA ASP A 155 -26.36 14.08 -1.29
C ASP A 155 -25.87 13.26 -2.49
N TRP A 156 -26.03 11.94 -2.45
CA TRP A 156 -25.60 11.00 -3.49
C TRP A 156 -26.64 10.77 -4.59
N TYR A 157 -27.88 11.25 -4.43
CA TYR A 157 -28.96 11.08 -5.40
C TYR A 157 -29.46 12.40 -6.00
N TYR A 158 -30.02 12.33 -7.20
CA TYR A 158 -30.83 13.39 -7.80
C TYR A 158 -32.19 12.83 -8.27
N GLN A 159 -33.17 13.71 -8.41
CA GLN A 159 -34.49 13.35 -8.92
C GLN A 159 -34.46 13.38 -10.44
N ASP A 160 -34.89 12.29 -11.08
CA ASP A 160 -35.05 12.26 -12.52
C ASP A 160 -36.21 13.19 -12.94
N GLY A 161 -35.97 14.04 -13.93
CA GLY A 161 -36.92 15.05 -14.39
C GLY A 161 -38.12 14.46 -15.15
N GLU A 162 -37.99 13.22 -15.65
CA GLU A 162 -39.03 12.52 -16.42
C GLU A 162 -39.90 11.59 -15.56
N LEU A 163 -39.37 11.06 -14.45
CA LEU A 163 -40.06 10.16 -13.54
C LEU A 163 -39.99 10.71 -12.11
N VAL A 164 -41.09 11.30 -11.64
CA VAL A 164 -41.21 11.91 -10.31
C VAL A 164 -40.93 10.93 -9.16
N THR A 165 -40.90 9.62 -9.44
CA THR A 165 -40.69 8.53 -8.50
C THR A 165 -39.32 7.84 -8.60
N ALA A 166 -38.46 8.21 -9.56
CA ALA A 166 -37.14 7.58 -9.75
C ALA A 166 -36.02 8.50 -9.25
N LEU A 167 -35.19 7.97 -8.36
CA LEU A 167 -34.02 8.64 -7.82
C LEU A 167 -32.79 7.95 -8.39
N LEU A 168 -31.87 8.72 -8.94
CA LEU A 168 -30.68 8.22 -9.62
C LEU A 168 -29.42 8.64 -8.87
N HIS A 169 -28.44 7.75 -8.77
CA HIS A 169 -27.14 8.11 -8.18
C HIS A 169 -26.41 9.12 -9.04
N LYS A 170 -25.83 10.14 -8.40
CA LYS A 170 -24.98 11.13 -9.07
C LYS A 170 -23.66 10.52 -9.57
N ASN A 171 -23.13 9.52 -8.84
CA ASN A 171 -21.88 8.85 -9.19
C ASN A 171 -21.86 7.41 -8.62
N PRO A 172 -22.47 6.43 -9.31
CA PRO A 172 -22.59 5.06 -8.80
C PRO A 172 -21.25 4.36 -8.65
N ALA A 173 -20.30 4.57 -9.57
CA ALA A 173 -18.98 3.94 -9.50
C ALA A 173 -18.16 4.44 -8.29
N LYS A 174 -18.13 5.76 -8.05
CA LYS A 174 -17.47 6.31 -6.86
C LYS A 174 -18.16 5.86 -5.57
N ALA A 175 -19.48 5.75 -5.56
CA ALA A 175 -20.22 5.24 -4.40
C ALA A 175 -19.80 3.79 -4.08
N ARG A 176 -19.70 2.93 -5.09
CA ARG A 176 -19.22 1.54 -4.95
C ARG A 176 -17.77 1.45 -4.46
N TYR A 177 -16.90 2.38 -4.85
CA TYR A 177 -15.52 2.40 -4.33
C TYR A 177 -15.42 2.97 -2.91
N CYS A 178 -16.14 4.05 -2.62
CA CYS A 178 -16.00 4.79 -1.36
C CYS A 178 -16.73 4.13 -0.20
N CYS A 179 -17.86 3.50 -0.49
CA CYS A 179 -18.61 2.73 0.46
C CYS A 179 -18.95 1.34 -0.11
N PRO A 180 -17.93 0.51 -0.39
CA PRO A 180 -18.15 -0.81 -0.96
C PRO A 180 -19.05 -1.64 -0.04
N GLY A 181 -19.79 -2.54 -0.66
CA GLY A 181 -20.60 -3.54 0.02
C GLY A 181 -19.78 -4.50 0.88
N GLU A 182 -20.45 -5.49 1.47
CA GLU A 182 -19.75 -6.67 1.97
C GLU A 182 -18.94 -7.29 0.81
N ASP A 183 -17.71 -7.69 1.11
CA ASP A 183 -16.84 -8.31 0.13
C ASP A 183 -17.54 -9.56 -0.46
N PRO A 184 -17.62 -9.73 -1.80
CA PRO A 184 -18.10 -10.97 -2.40
C PRO A 184 -17.33 -12.21 -1.91
N TYR A 185 -16.11 -12.04 -1.40
CA TYR A 185 -15.31 -13.06 -0.74
C TYR A 185 -15.49 -12.96 0.79
N ALA A 186 -16.61 -13.46 1.31
CA ALA A 186 -16.93 -13.40 2.74
C ALA A 186 -16.18 -14.45 3.61
N PRO A 187 -15.88 -14.16 4.91
CA PRO A 187 -15.78 -12.84 5.56
C PRO A 187 -14.34 -12.45 5.97
N ALA A 188 -14.14 -11.14 6.12
CA ALA A 188 -12.92 -10.45 6.56
C ALA A 188 -11.70 -10.66 5.65
N THR A 189 -11.80 -10.19 4.40
CA THR A 189 -10.58 -9.91 3.68
C THR A 189 -9.89 -8.72 4.32
N ASP A 190 -10.41 -7.49 4.41
CA ASP A 190 -9.67 -6.24 4.74
C ASP A 190 -8.28 -6.27 5.42
N LEU A 191 -7.38 -5.40 4.93
CA LEU A 191 -6.04 -5.28 5.49
C LEU A 191 -6.08 -4.66 6.89
N ILE A 192 -5.28 -5.22 7.79
CA ILE A 192 -5.11 -4.74 9.16
C ILE A 192 -3.69 -4.21 9.29
N VAL A 193 -3.53 -3.03 9.90
CA VAL A 193 -2.22 -2.47 10.22
C VAL A 193 -2.14 -2.25 11.73
N ARG A 194 -1.08 -2.73 12.36
CA ARG A 194 -0.85 -2.66 13.80
C ARG A 194 0.37 -1.81 14.13
N ASP A 195 0.32 -1.16 15.29
CA ASP A 195 1.47 -0.45 15.86
C ASP A 195 2.43 -1.42 16.59
N ASN A 196 3.51 -0.87 17.15
CA ASN A 196 4.50 -1.62 17.92
C ASN A 196 3.94 -2.28 19.21
N ASN A 197 2.76 -1.87 19.68
CA ASN A 197 2.09 -2.44 20.86
C ASN A 197 1.01 -3.45 20.47
N ASP A 198 0.96 -3.87 19.20
CA ASP A 198 -0.05 -4.77 18.64
C ASP A 198 -1.48 -4.20 18.60
N ASN A 199 -1.63 -2.88 18.74
CA ASN A 199 -2.93 -2.22 18.58
C ASN A 199 -3.17 -1.90 17.10
N SER A 200 -4.41 -2.07 16.63
CA SER A 200 -4.79 -1.58 15.30
C SER A 200 -4.62 -0.06 15.21
N VAL A 201 -3.95 0.40 14.15
CA VAL A 201 -3.78 1.84 13.87
C VAL A 201 -5.09 2.51 13.47
N LEU A 202 -6.05 1.73 12.96
CA LEU A 202 -7.42 2.17 12.74
C LEU A 202 -8.31 1.67 13.88
N THR A 203 -8.98 2.59 14.56
CA THR A 203 -9.93 2.27 15.65
C THR A 203 -11.11 1.43 15.16
N PHE A 204 -11.49 1.57 13.89
CA PHE A 204 -12.56 0.83 13.26
C PHE A 204 -12.10 0.42 11.85
N VAL A 205 -11.71 -0.83 11.66
CA VAL A 205 -11.55 -1.44 10.34
C VAL A 205 -12.92 -2.00 9.94
N ARG A 206 -13.23 -2.09 8.63
CA ARG A 206 -14.34 -2.91 8.08
C ARG A 206 -14.08 -4.41 8.31
N GLU A 207 -13.87 -4.78 9.55
CA GLU A 207 -13.85 -6.17 9.98
C GLU A 207 -15.29 -6.59 10.24
N ALA A 208 -15.65 -7.82 9.87
CA ALA A 208 -16.73 -8.52 10.55
C ALA A 208 -16.37 -8.58 12.05
N ASP A 209 -17.34 -8.59 12.96
CA ASP A 209 -16.97 -8.89 14.35
C ASP A 209 -16.29 -10.28 14.43
N GLU A 210 -15.65 -10.59 15.56
CA GLU A 210 -14.96 -11.86 15.80
C GLU A 210 -15.86 -13.12 15.58
N SER A 211 -17.17 -12.91 15.44
CA SER A 211 -18.22 -13.91 15.28
C SER A 211 -18.79 -13.97 13.86
N GLY A 212 -18.34 -13.11 12.93
CA GLY A 212 -18.92 -12.98 11.59
C GLY A 212 -20.32 -12.36 11.56
N ALA A 213 -20.79 -11.73 12.64
CA ALA A 213 -22.14 -11.22 12.79
C ALA A 213 -22.24 -9.72 12.53
N VAL A 214 -23.26 -9.33 11.77
CA VAL A 214 -23.61 -7.93 11.54
C VAL A 214 -24.39 -7.41 12.77
N VAL A 215 -23.78 -6.54 13.57
CA VAL A 215 -24.47 -5.85 14.66
C VAL A 215 -25.30 -4.71 14.08
N THR A 216 -26.58 -4.94 13.78
CA THR A 216 -27.50 -3.86 13.38
C THR A 216 -28.31 -3.32 14.58
N PRO A 217 -28.13 -2.06 15.01
CA PRO A 217 -29.31 -1.21 15.21
C PRO A 217 -30.03 -1.07 13.85
N ASN A 218 -31.32 -0.73 13.78
CA ASN A 218 -32.12 -0.59 12.53
C ASN A 218 -31.45 0.25 11.41
N ILE A 219 -30.42 -0.29 10.74
CA ILE A 219 -29.72 0.28 9.60
C ILE A 219 -30.21 -0.54 8.41
N PRO A 220 -30.59 0.11 7.30
CA PRO A 220 -30.91 -0.63 6.09
C PRO A 220 -29.74 -1.47 5.61
N ALA A 221 -30.01 -2.69 5.15
CA ALA A 221 -28.99 -3.57 4.59
C ALA A 221 -28.32 -2.92 3.36
N TYR A 222 -27.10 -3.34 3.08
CA TYR A 222 -26.42 -3.13 1.80
C TYR A 222 -27.37 -3.48 0.63
N ALA A 223 -27.34 -2.68 -0.43
CA ALA A 223 -28.03 -3.03 -1.67
C ALA A 223 -27.39 -2.32 -2.87
N PRO A 224 -27.71 -2.73 -4.10
CA PRO A 224 -27.09 -2.17 -5.29
C PRO A 224 -27.50 -0.71 -5.49
N THR A 225 -26.60 0.12 -6.00
CA THR A 225 -26.87 1.55 -6.26
C THR A 225 -28.06 1.75 -7.20
N ASP A 226 -28.24 0.87 -8.20
CA ASP A 226 -29.30 1.01 -9.20
C ASP A 226 -30.67 0.54 -8.69
N THR A 227 -30.74 -0.03 -7.49
CA THR A 227 -32.01 -0.36 -6.84
C THR A 227 -32.58 0.87 -6.13
N PRO A 228 -33.86 1.24 -6.39
CA PRO A 228 -34.52 2.31 -5.64
C PRO A 228 -34.64 1.90 -4.17
N PHE A 229 -33.70 2.33 -3.34
CA PHE A 229 -33.89 2.32 -1.90
C PHE A 229 -34.87 3.43 -1.52
N PRO A 230 -35.72 3.26 -0.51
CA PRO A 230 -36.40 4.41 0.09
C PRO A 230 -35.32 5.43 0.51
N ILE A 231 -35.30 6.63 -0.09
CA ILE A 231 -34.49 7.71 0.47
C ILE A 231 -35.06 8.01 1.83
N ASP A 232 -34.34 7.58 2.86
CA ASP A 232 -34.57 8.07 4.21
C ASP A 232 -33.50 9.12 4.51
N PRO A 233 -33.85 10.42 4.43
CA PRO A 233 -32.92 11.49 4.80
C PRO A 233 -32.54 11.44 6.29
N ASN A 234 -33.19 10.57 7.09
CA ASN A 234 -32.90 10.30 8.49
C ASN A 234 -32.24 8.93 8.71
N ILE A 235 -31.67 8.29 7.68
CA ILE A 235 -30.81 7.12 7.87
C ILE A 235 -29.70 7.51 8.84
N PHE A 236 -29.82 7.00 10.07
CA PHE A 236 -28.78 7.09 11.06
C PHE A 236 -27.80 5.96 10.77
N VAL A 237 -26.68 6.31 10.13
CA VAL A 237 -25.49 5.46 10.10
C VAL A 237 -24.77 5.69 11.43
N PRO A 238 -24.73 4.71 12.35
CA PRO A 238 -24.01 4.88 13.60
C PRO A 238 -22.55 5.23 13.34
N PRO A 239 -21.91 6.00 14.22
CA PRO A 239 -20.45 6.24 14.16
C PRO A 239 -19.62 4.94 14.20
N THR A 240 -20.22 3.84 14.67
CA THR A 240 -19.61 2.51 14.74
C THR A 240 -19.75 1.70 13.45
N ASP A 241 -20.43 2.22 12.44
CA ASP A 241 -20.66 1.53 11.17
C ASP A 241 -19.43 1.66 10.25
N ARG A 242 -18.85 0.52 9.91
CA ARG A 242 -17.44 0.39 9.50
C ARG A 242 -17.29 0.54 8.00
N VAL A 243 -17.25 1.77 7.50
CA VAL A 243 -17.00 2.00 6.07
C VAL A 243 -15.52 2.14 5.77
N VAL A 244 -14.75 2.70 6.70
CA VAL A 244 -13.32 3.00 6.51
C VAL A 244 -12.49 1.72 6.65
N ALA A 245 -11.62 1.46 5.68
CA ALA A 245 -10.71 0.32 5.70
C ALA A 245 -9.36 0.71 5.09
N VAL A 246 -8.33 -0.09 5.38
CA VAL A 246 -7.06 0.03 4.68
C VAL A 246 -7.24 -0.52 3.26
N ASN A 247 -7.10 0.35 2.26
CA ASN A 247 -7.27 0.00 0.87
C ASN A 247 -6.08 -0.81 0.36
N TYR A 248 -4.88 -0.33 0.68
CA TYR A 248 -3.64 -0.97 0.32
C TYR A 248 -2.53 -0.69 1.32
N VAL A 249 -1.54 -1.58 1.32
CA VAL A 249 -0.27 -1.46 2.04
C VAL A 249 0.88 -1.60 1.05
N LEU A 250 1.92 -0.79 1.24
CA LEU A 250 3.22 -0.88 0.60
C LEU A 250 4.27 -1.20 1.66
N VAL A 251 5.19 -2.10 1.36
CA VAL A 251 6.31 -2.47 2.24
C VAL A 251 7.62 -2.34 1.49
N SER A 252 8.56 -1.57 2.05
CA SER A 252 9.99 -1.66 1.75
C SER A 252 10.61 -2.58 2.81
N HIS A 253 11.37 -3.59 2.37
CA HIS A 253 11.93 -4.65 3.22
C HIS A 253 13.30 -4.31 3.81
N GLY A 254 13.60 -3.02 3.88
CA GLY A 254 14.80 -2.49 4.50
C GLY A 254 16.13 -3.04 3.96
N ARG A 255 17.15 -2.95 4.81
CA ARG A 255 18.55 -3.28 4.51
C ARG A 255 18.77 -4.78 4.37
N ASN A 256 18.04 -5.58 5.14
CA ASN A 256 18.20 -7.04 5.15
C ASN A 256 17.42 -7.73 4.03
N ARG A 257 16.44 -7.04 3.41
CA ARG A 257 15.59 -7.48 2.30
C ARG A 257 14.76 -8.73 2.59
N ARG A 258 14.58 -9.10 3.86
CA ARG A 258 13.85 -10.29 4.26
C ARG A 258 12.40 -10.18 3.83
N GLY A 259 11.82 -11.25 3.31
CA GLY A 259 10.42 -11.22 2.84
C GLY A 259 10.17 -10.52 1.50
N SER A 260 11.15 -9.79 0.95
CA SER A 260 11.05 -9.18 -0.37
C SER A 260 10.93 -10.20 -1.49
N TYR A 261 10.30 -9.84 -2.60
CA TYR A 261 10.16 -10.76 -3.74
C TYR A 261 11.46 -10.94 -4.52
N ASP A 262 11.77 -12.18 -4.88
CA ASP A 262 12.77 -12.54 -5.89
C ASP A 262 12.08 -12.70 -7.24
N VAL A 263 12.19 -11.66 -8.06
CA VAL A 263 11.54 -11.57 -9.36
C VAL A 263 12.14 -12.49 -10.43
N ILE A 264 13.31 -13.09 -10.17
CA ILE A 264 13.95 -14.04 -11.08
C ILE A 264 13.47 -15.46 -10.80
N ASN A 265 13.36 -15.83 -9.52
CA ASN A 265 12.99 -17.18 -9.10
C ASN A 265 11.49 -17.32 -8.75
N ALA A 266 10.69 -16.27 -8.97
CA ALA A 266 9.27 -16.24 -8.69
C ALA A 266 8.91 -16.59 -7.24
N GLY A 267 9.77 -16.16 -6.29
CA GLY A 267 9.66 -16.49 -4.87
C GLY A 267 9.79 -15.27 -3.97
N GLN A 268 9.86 -15.48 -2.66
CA GLN A 268 10.25 -14.47 -1.67
C GLN A 268 11.61 -14.82 -1.08
N GLN A 269 12.39 -13.80 -0.76
CA GLN A 269 13.60 -13.92 0.04
C GLN A 269 13.24 -14.51 1.41
N PRO A 270 14.16 -15.25 2.06
CA PRO A 270 13.94 -15.77 3.40
C PRO A 270 13.43 -14.67 4.33
N GLY A 271 12.32 -14.95 5.00
CA GLY A 271 11.73 -14.06 5.99
C GLY A 271 12.58 -13.94 7.26
N ALA A 272 12.16 -13.05 8.14
CA ALA A 272 12.64 -12.96 9.50
C ALA A 272 12.19 -14.19 10.33
N PRO A 273 12.85 -14.46 11.48
CA PRO A 273 12.48 -15.56 12.34
C PRO A 273 11.04 -15.45 12.86
N ALA A 274 10.39 -16.60 13.07
CA ALA A 274 9.04 -16.63 13.61
C ALA A 274 8.97 -15.98 15.00
N GLY A 275 7.95 -15.14 15.22
CA GLY A 275 7.73 -14.33 16.40
C GLY A 275 8.47 -12.99 16.42
N SER A 276 9.26 -12.67 15.39
CA SER A 276 9.90 -11.36 15.26
C SER A 276 8.92 -10.30 14.73
N LEU A 277 9.24 -9.02 14.95
CA LEU A 277 8.41 -7.93 14.44
C LEU A 277 8.41 -7.86 12.91
N GLU A 278 9.53 -8.18 12.26
CA GLU A 278 9.66 -8.25 10.80
C GLU A 278 8.84 -9.39 10.17
N GLU A 279 8.51 -10.46 10.92
CA GLU A 279 7.74 -11.59 10.37
C GLU A 279 6.40 -11.12 9.79
N GLU A 280 5.75 -10.18 10.48
CA GLU A 280 4.42 -9.70 10.14
C GLU A 280 4.33 -9.18 8.71
N ASN A 281 5.35 -8.47 8.24
CA ASN A 281 5.30 -7.79 6.95
C ASN A 281 5.59 -8.72 5.76
N HIS A 282 5.80 -10.02 6.00
CA HIS A 282 6.09 -10.99 4.95
C HIS A 282 5.43 -12.37 5.12
N ASN A 283 4.72 -12.65 6.22
CA ASN A 283 4.18 -13.99 6.51
C ASN A 283 3.05 -14.42 5.56
N GLY A 284 2.58 -13.51 4.70
CA GLY A 284 1.57 -13.77 3.67
C GLY A 284 0.14 -13.70 4.18
N ASP A 285 -0.08 -13.29 5.44
CA ASP A 285 -1.39 -12.91 5.90
C ASP A 285 -1.72 -11.46 5.50
N ARG A 286 -2.78 -10.90 6.10
CA ARG A 286 -3.33 -9.58 5.75
C ARG A 286 -3.14 -8.56 6.86
N ILE A 287 -2.27 -8.88 7.80
CA ILE A 287 -1.89 -8.06 8.93
C ILE A 287 -0.47 -7.57 8.68
N PHE A 288 -0.25 -6.29 8.95
CA PHE A 288 1.05 -5.64 8.76
C PHE A 288 1.39 -4.85 10.02
N ARG A 289 2.68 -4.72 10.33
CA ARG A 289 3.16 -3.87 11.42
C ARG A 289 3.76 -2.61 10.85
N ASP A 290 3.25 -1.46 11.28
CA ASP A 290 3.82 -0.14 11.00
C ASP A 290 4.53 0.35 12.27
N ILE A 291 5.85 0.25 12.29
CA ILE A 291 6.68 0.75 13.38
C ILE A 291 7.32 2.05 12.90
N THR A 292 6.89 3.16 13.49
CA THR A 292 7.40 4.47 13.12
C THR A 292 8.76 4.74 13.77
N ALA A 293 9.53 5.69 13.24
CA ALA A 293 10.79 6.11 13.86
C ALA A 293 10.62 6.70 15.29
N ALA A 294 9.39 7.04 15.69
CA ALA A 294 9.08 7.48 17.05
C ALA A 294 8.87 6.30 18.01
N ASP A 295 8.60 5.10 17.49
CA ASP A 295 8.38 3.90 18.28
C ASP A 295 9.71 3.27 18.69
N THR A 296 9.76 2.76 19.92
CA THR A 296 10.94 2.07 20.43
C THR A 296 10.88 0.59 20.06
N ILE A 297 11.76 0.16 19.17
CA ILE A 297 11.93 -1.26 18.84
C ILE A 297 12.41 -1.99 20.11
N PRO A 298 11.75 -3.09 20.53
CA PRO A 298 12.19 -3.91 21.66
C PRO A 298 13.63 -4.38 21.51
N ALA A 299 14.35 -4.47 22.63
CA ALA A 299 15.75 -4.89 22.61
C ALA A 299 15.88 -6.35 22.14
N GLY A 300 16.60 -6.57 21.03
CA GLY A 300 16.83 -7.88 20.43
C GLY A 300 16.02 -8.16 19.17
N GLU A 301 15.08 -7.29 18.82
CA GLU A 301 14.39 -7.30 17.53
C GLU A 301 15.19 -6.47 16.51
N ASP A 302 15.26 -6.96 15.28
CA ASP A 302 15.68 -6.19 14.10
C ASP A 302 14.39 -5.84 13.35
N TYR A 303 14.23 -4.57 12.99
CA TYR A 303 13.11 -4.10 12.19
C TYR A 303 13.60 -2.93 11.35
N ASP A 304 13.81 -3.18 10.07
CA ASP A 304 14.26 -2.19 9.09
C ASP A 304 13.23 -1.91 7.99
N ASP A 305 12.06 -2.55 8.07
CA ASP A 305 10.95 -2.33 7.15
C ASP A 305 10.38 -0.91 7.24
N ILE A 306 9.82 -0.46 6.12
CA ILE A 306 9.01 0.74 6.05
C ILE A 306 7.65 0.36 5.49
N VAL A 307 6.61 0.57 6.29
CA VAL A 307 5.23 0.30 5.91
C VAL A 307 4.52 1.61 5.61
N MET A 308 3.85 1.68 4.47
CA MET A 308 3.01 2.82 4.08
C MET A 308 1.66 2.31 3.62
N TRP A 309 0.59 2.93 4.10
CA TRP A 309 -0.76 2.49 3.80
C TRP A 309 -1.68 3.69 3.60
N ARG A 310 -2.82 3.45 2.94
CA ARG A 310 -3.86 4.45 2.72
C ARG A 310 -5.25 3.83 2.86
N THR A 311 -6.18 4.62 3.36
CA THR A 311 -7.61 4.32 3.32
C THR A 311 -8.25 4.94 2.07
N GLN A 312 -9.49 4.56 1.76
CA GLN A 312 -10.22 5.18 0.65
C GLN A 312 -10.40 6.69 0.82
N ASP A 313 -10.59 7.17 2.06
CA ASP A 313 -10.78 8.58 2.34
C ASP A 313 -9.49 9.38 2.04
N LEU A 314 -8.32 8.83 2.40
CA LEU A 314 -7.04 9.48 2.16
C LEU A 314 -6.71 9.59 0.67
N ILE A 315 -7.00 8.56 -0.13
CA ILE A 315 -6.75 8.59 -1.59
C ILE A 315 -7.49 9.73 -2.28
N PHE A 316 -8.77 9.93 -1.94
CA PHE A 316 -9.56 11.02 -2.52
C PHE A 316 -9.15 12.39 -1.94
N ALA A 317 -8.80 12.46 -0.65
CA ALA A 317 -8.37 13.69 -0.01
C ALA A 317 -7.10 14.27 -0.67
N GLU A 318 -6.13 13.42 -1.05
CA GLU A 318 -4.91 13.82 -1.76
C GLU A 318 -5.20 14.55 -3.09
N ASN A 319 -6.38 14.32 -3.68
CA ASN A 319 -6.81 14.90 -4.95
C ASN A 319 -7.95 15.92 -4.80
N ARG A 320 -8.13 16.49 -3.61
CA ARG A 320 -9.20 17.46 -3.28
C ARG A 320 -10.62 16.93 -3.55
N ALA A 321 -10.79 15.62 -3.46
CA ALA A 321 -12.07 14.95 -3.54
C ALA A 321 -12.39 14.30 -2.18
N SER A 322 -13.55 13.66 -2.07
CA SER A 322 -13.98 13.03 -0.83
C SER A 322 -14.83 11.80 -1.11
N CYS A 323 -14.75 10.81 -0.21
CA CYS A 323 -15.66 9.68 -0.17
C CYS A 323 -16.93 9.94 0.65
N VAL A 324 -17.10 11.15 1.20
CA VAL A 324 -18.33 11.57 1.89
C VAL A 324 -19.40 12.05 0.91
N VAL A 325 -18.99 12.62 -0.22
CA VAL A 325 -19.87 13.23 -1.23
C VAL A 325 -19.51 12.76 -2.64
N PRO A 326 -20.48 12.73 -3.59
CA PRO A 326 -20.27 12.25 -4.96
C PRO A 326 -19.22 13.04 -5.77
#